data_AF-A0A966J0N0-F1
#
_entry.id   AF-A0A966J0N0-F1
#
_cell.length_a   1.000
_cell.length_b   1.000
_cell.length_c   1.000
_cell.angle_alpha   90.00
_cell.angle_beta   90.00
_cell.angle_gamma   90.00
#
_symmetry.space_group_name_H-M   'P 1'
#
loop_
_entity.id
_entity.type
_entity.pdbx_description
1 polymer ?
#
loop_
_entity_poly.entity_id
_entity_poly.type
_entity_poly.pdbx_seq_one_letter_code
_entity_poly.pdbx_strand_id
1 'polypeptide(L)'
;MSHSHSDAPLDYRSAGVDIEAADDAKHRLAKLVQSTMTSGARGAFGGFGGMFRVPEGYRAPLLVASADGVGTKIKIAIEAGRHDTIGHCLVNHCTNDILVQGAIPLYFLDYVAFGKLEPPVVEGVVAGVAAGCRENACALIGGETAEMPGVYTPPDYDLAGF
;
A
#
# COMPACT_ATOMS: atom_id res chain seq x y z
N MET A 1 -35.64 40.34 -22.22
CA MET A 1 -35.04 39.02 -22.45
C MET A 1 -34.45 38.58 -21.13
N SER A 2 -35.08 37.62 -20.45
CA SER A 2 -34.67 37.16 -19.12
C SER A 2 -33.50 36.17 -19.26
N HIS A 3 -32.35 36.52 -18.70
CA HIS A 3 -31.27 35.56 -18.50
C HIS A 3 -31.62 34.67 -17.31
N SER A 4 -31.97 33.41 -17.57
CA SER A 4 -32.03 32.36 -16.55
C SER A 4 -30.62 31.85 -16.30
N HIS A 5 -29.99 32.27 -15.21
CA HIS A 5 -28.88 31.51 -14.64
C HIS A 5 -29.45 30.22 -14.05
N SER A 6 -29.06 29.07 -14.62
CA SER A 6 -29.30 27.78 -14.00
C SER A 6 -28.37 27.64 -12.79
N ASP A 7 -28.90 27.80 -11.58
CA ASP A 7 -28.26 27.34 -10.35
C ASP A 7 -28.23 25.81 -10.34
N ALA A 8 -27.30 25.22 -11.09
CA ALA A 8 -26.96 23.82 -10.91
C ALA A 8 -26.29 23.70 -9.53
N PRO A 9 -26.79 22.81 -8.63
CA PRO A 9 -26.16 22.62 -7.34
C PRO A 9 -24.71 22.18 -7.54
N LEU A 10 -23.77 22.85 -6.88
CA LEU A 10 -22.37 22.47 -6.85
C LEU A 10 -22.24 21.12 -6.14
N ASP A 11 -22.13 20.05 -6.93
CA ASP A 11 -21.85 18.70 -6.44
C ASP A 11 -20.34 18.41 -6.57
N TYR A 12 -19.74 17.72 -5.61
CA TYR A 12 -18.33 17.31 -5.67
C TYR A 12 -18.03 16.50 -6.93
N ARG A 13 -19.01 15.74 -7.42
CA ARG A 13 -18.93 15.00 -8.68
C ARG A 13 -18.73 15.92 -9.90
N SER A 14 -19.30 17.13 -9.87
CA SER A 14 -19.12 18.15 -10.92
C SER A 14 -17.74 18.81 -10.90
N ALA A 15 -17.01 18.71 -9.78
CA ALA A 15 -15.60 19.08 -9.65
C ALA A 15 -14.65 17.90 -9.94
N GLY A 16 -15.17 16.75 -10.40
CA GLY A 16 -14.38 15.56 -10.70
C GLY A 16 -14.09 14.65 -9.50
N VAL A 17 -14.72 14.89 -8.34
CA VAL A 17 -14.53 14.10 -7.12
C VAL A 17 -15.69 13.14 -6.95
N ASP A 18 -15.47 11.85 -7.24
CA ASP A 18 -16.46 10.80 -6.96
C ASP A 18 -16.19 10.17 -5.59
N ILE A 19 -16.89 10.69 -4.58
CA ILE A 19 -16.73 10.29 -3.17
C ILE A 19 -17.06 8.81 -2.99
N GLU A 20 -18.10 8.31 -3.67
CA GLU A 20 -18.52 6.91 -3.60
C GLU A 20 -17.41 5.97 -4.09
N ALA A 21 -16.82 6.27 -5.25
CA ALA A 21 -15.71 5.49 -5.81
C ALA A 21 -14.47 5.51 -4.91
N ALA A 22 -14.17 6.66 -4.29
CA ALA A 22 -13.06 6.80 -3.35
C ALA A 22 -13.29 5.98 -2.06
N ASP A 23 -14.51 6.01 -1.51
CA ASP A 23 -14.85 5.26 -0.30
C ASP A 23 -14.92 3.75 -0.54
N ASP A 24 -15.38 3.33 -1.73
CA ASP A 24 -15.34 1.94 -2.15
C ASP A 24 -13.90 1.43 -2.29
N ALA A 25 -13.01 2.21 -2.89
CA ALA A 25 -11.58 1.88 -2.98
C ALA A 25 -10.95 1.74 -1.58
N LYS A 26 -11.21 2.69 -0.68
CA LYS A 26 -10.75 2.61 0.72
C LYS A 26 -11.26 1.34 1.42
N HIS A 27 -12.52 0.97 1.22
CA HIS A 27 -13.08 -0.25 1.79
C HIS A 27 -12.38 -1.52 1.28
N ARG A 28 -12.05 -1.58 -0.02
CA ARG A 28 -11.31 -2.72 -0.58
C ARG A 28 -9.88 -2.79 -0.03
N LEU A 29 -9.18 -1.66 0.04
CA LEU A 29 -7.85 -1.57 0.66
C LEU A 29 -7.89 -1.98 2.14
N ALA A 30 -8.87 -1.50 2.91
CA ALA A 30 -9.04 -1.86 4.30
C ALA A 30 -9.22 -3.37 4.49
N LYS A 31 -9.99 -4.04 3.62
CA LYS A 31 -10.15 -5.50 3.64
C LYS A 31 -8.84 -6.24 3.34
N LEU A 32 -8.06 -5.76 2.36
CA LEU A 32 -6.75 -6.33 2.04
C LEU A 32 -5.81 -6.23 3.23
N VAL A 33 -5.68 -5.04 3.83
CA VAL A 33 -4.85 -4.80 5.01
C VAL A 33 -5.31 -5.66 6.19
N GLN A 34 -6.61 -5.68 6.48
CA GLN A 34 -7.19 -6.48 7.57
C GLN A 34 -6.91 -7.98 7.42
N SER A 35 -6.83 -8.50 6.19
CA SER A 35 -6.53 -9.91 5.92
C SER A 35 -5.11 -10.32 6.31
N THR A 36 -4.21 -9.36 6.55
CA THR A 36 -2.80 -9.61 6.95
C THR A 36 -2.61 -9.62 8.47
N MET A 37 -3.62 -9.22 9.24
CA MET A 37 -3.46 -8.97 10.67
C MET A 37 -3.08 -10.23 11.44
N THR A 38 -2.02 -10.13 12.25
CA THR A 38 -1.54 -11.19 13.15
C THR A 38 -1.80 -10.82 14.61
N SER A 39 -1.57 -11.76 15.53
CA SER A 39 -1.81 -11.58 16.97
C SER A 39 -0.97 -10.46 17.61
N GLY A 40 0.13 -10.04 16.97
CA GLY A 40 0.99 -8.94 17.40
C GLY A 40 0.52 -7.57 16.91
N ALA A 41 -0.21 -7.48 15.80
CA ALA A 41 -0.65 -6.22 15.21
C ALA A 41 -1.71 -5.52 16.07
N ARG A 42 -1.62 -4.19 16.18
CA ARG A 42 -2.54 -3.32 16.93
C ARG A 42 -2.84 -2.08 16.12
N GLY A 43 -4.07 -1.59 16.23
CA GLY A 43 -4.57 -0.46 15.45
C GLY A 43 -5.59 -0.89 14.41
N ALA A 44 -6.07 0.09 13.65
CA ALA A 44 -7.02 -0.09 12.56
C ALA A 44 -6.51 0.65 11.32
N PHE A 45 -6.96 0.21 10.14
CA PHE A 45 -6.72 0.92 8.89
C PHE A 45 -7.17 2.40 9.01
N GLY A 46 -6.38 3.32 8.48
CA GLY A 46 -6.64 4.77 8.57
C GLY A 46 -6.21 5.42 9.90
N GLY A 47 -5.56 4.67 10.80
CA GLY A 47 -4.87 5.25 11.96
C GLY A 47 -3.59 5.98 11.59
N PHE A 48 -3.09 6.84 12.48
CA PHE A 48 -1.85 7.62 12.27
C PHE A 48 -0.58 6.76 12.25
N GLY A 49 -0.64 5.52 12.73
CA GLY A 49 0.49 4.61 12.73
C GLY A 49 0.09 3.20 13.14
N GLY A 50 0.78 2.23 12.56
CA GLY A 50 0.71 0.83 12.94
C GLY A 50 1.46 0.56 14.23
N MET A 51 0.95 -0.35 15.05
CA MET A 51 1.64 -0.80 16.26
C MET A 51 1.78 -2.32 16.23
N PHE A 52 2.91 -2.83 16.74
CA PHE A 52 3.14 -4.27 16.84
C PHE A 52 3.69 -4.62 18.22
N ARG A 53 3.07 -5.59 18.88
CA ARG A 53 3.54 -6.16 20.14
C ARG A 53 4.61 -7.20 19.86
N VAL A 54 5.79 -7.02 20.44
CA VAL A 54 6.86 -8.04 20.39
C VAL A 54 6.32 -9.36 20.96
N PRO A 55 6.46 -10.49 20.25
CA PRO A 55 5.96 -11.78 20.72
C PRO A 55 6.58 -12.19 22.06
N GLU A 56 5.81 -12.91 22.88
CA GLU A 56 6.28 -13.47 24.13
C GLU A 56 7.27 -14.64 23.88
N GLY A 57 8.04 -15.01 24.90
CA GLY A 57 8.98 -16.15 24.85
C GLY A 57 10.41 -15.81 24.40
N TYR A 58 10.66 -14.61 23.89
CA TYR A 58 12.02 -14.15 23.58
C TYR A 58 12.71 -13.57 24.81
N ARG A 59 13.94 -14.01 25.07
CA ARG A 59 14.82 -13.38 26.08
C ARG A 59 15.68 -12.33 25.39
N ALA A 60 15.49 -11.06 25.76
CA ALA A 60 16.21 -9.91 25.19
C ALA A 60 16.17 -9.89 23.64
N PRO A 61 14.97 -9.74 23.04
CA PRO A 61 14.81 -9.79 21.59
C PRO A 61 15.60 -8.68 20.88
N LEU A 62 16.17 -9.03 19.73
CA LEU A 62 16.72 -8.08 18.77
C LEU A 62 15.71 -7.85 17.66
N LEU A 63 15.62 -6.61 17.19
CA LEU A 63 14.82 -6.27 16.01
C LEU A 63 15.76 -6.15 14.82
N VAL A 64 15.38 -6.81 13.72
CA VAL A 64 16.06 -6.72 12.43
C VAL A 64 15.10 -6.03 11.48
N ALA A 65 15.59 -5.03 10.76
CA ALA A 65 14.82 -4.29 9.77
C ALA A 65 15.56 -4.34 8.42
N SER A 66 14.79 -4.37 7.33
CA SER A 66 15.30 -4.18 5.97
C SER A 66 14.54 -3.03 5.31
N ALA A 67 15.07 -2.52 4.21
CA ALA A 67 14.36 -1.58 3.35
C ALA A 67 14.75 -1.88 1.90
N ASP A 68 13.75 -2.16 1.07
CA ASP A 68 13.97 -2.54 -0.32
C ASP A 68 13.00 -1.84 -1.27
N GLY A 69 13.39 -1.81 -2.53
CA GLY A 69 12.51 -1.50 -3.65
C GLY A 69 12.38 -2.70 -4.58
N VAL A 70 11.45 -2.62 -5.52
CA VAL A 70 11.32 -3.64 -6.57
C VAL A 70 12.27 -3.39 -7.76
N GLY A 71 12.72 -2.15 -7.91
CA GLY A 71 13.59 -1.73 -9.01
C GLY A 71 12.88 -1.72 -10.37
N THR A 72 13.67 -1.89 -11.43
CA THR A 72 13.19 -1.70 -12.82
C THR A 72 12.12 -2.70 -13.27
N LYS A 73 11.86 -3.78 -12.51
CA LYS A 73 10.76 -4.72 -12.78
C LYS A 73 9.39 -4.03 -12.76
N ILE A 74 9.26 -2.88 -12.09
CA ILE A 74 8.04 -2.05 -12.11
C ILE A 74 7.66 -1.67 -13.55
N LYS A 75 8.64 -1.38 -14.42
CA LYS A 75 8.38 -1.06 -15.84
C LYS A 75 7.69 -2.21 -16.58
N ILE A 76 8.04 -3.44 -16.26
CA ILE A 76 7.39 -4.63 -16.83
C ILE A 76 5.96 -4.78 -16.31
N ALA A 77 5.71 -4.51 -15.03
CA ALA A 77 4.36 -4.53 -14.47
C ALA A 77 3.45 -3.47 -15.14
N ILE A 78 3.98 -2.28 -15.37
CA ILE A 78 3.31 -1.18 -16.09
C ILE A 78 3.00 -1.59 -17.53
N GLU A 79 4.00 -2.04 -18.29
CA GLU A 79 3.82 -2.43 -19.70
C GLU A 79 2.85 -3.60 -19.86
N ALA A 80 2.85 -4.54 -18.92
CA ALA A 80 1.93 -5.67 -18.90
C ALA A 80 0.52 -5.31 -18.40
N GLY A 81 0.32 -4.13 -17.81
CA GLY A 81 -0.93 -3.76 -17.13
C GLY A 81 -1.29 -4.68 -15.96
N ARG A 82 -0.29 -5.26 -15.29
CA ARG A 82 -0.45 -6.26 -14.22
C ARG A 82 0.28 -5.82 -12.95
N HIS A 83 -0.46 -5.30 -11.99
CA HIS A 83 0.08 -4.71 -10.76
C HIS A 83 -0.13 -5.56 -9.50
N ASP A 84 -0.95 -6.60 -9.59
CA ASP A 84 -1.36 -7.50 -8.49
C ASP A 84 -0.25 -8.41 -7.95
N THR A 85 0.91 -8.43 -8.60
CA THR A 85 2.05 -9.29 -8.22
C THR A 85 3.31 -8.51 -7.85
N ILE A 86 3.36 -7.20 -8.12
CA ILE A 86 4.58 -6.41 -7.89
C ILE A 86 4.84 -6.17 -6.40
N GLY A 87 3.77 -5.96 -5.62
CA GLY A 87 3.86 -5.84 -4.17
C GLY A 87 4.29 -7.13 -3.47
N HIS A 88 3.99 -8.29 -4.06
CA HIS A 88 4.47 -9.58 -3.56
C HIS A 88 5.99 -9.71 -3.71
N CYS A 89 6.55 -9.22 -4.83
CA CYS A 89 7.99 -9.16 -5.03
C CYS A 89 8.66 -8.27 -3.98
N LEU A 90 8.06 -7.10 -3.68
CA LEU A 90 8.56 -6.16 -2.69
C LEU A 90 8.69 -6.83 -1.31
N VAL A 91 7.61 -7.44 -0.82
CA VAL A 91 7.64 -8.09 0.50
C VAL A 91 8.72 -9.14 0.57
N ASN A 92 8.84 -9.97 -0.48
CA ASN A 92 9.85 -11.03 -0.51
C ASN A 92 11.29 -10.50 -0.64
N HIS A 93 11.54 -9.32 -1.19
CA HIS A 93 12.87 -8.71 -1.12
C HIS A 93 13.24 -8.42 0.34
N CYS A 94 12.39 -7.69 1.06
CA CYS A 94 12.65 -7.35 2.46
C CYS A 94 12.73 -8.59 3.37
N THR A 95 11.80 -9.55 3.23
CA THR A 95 11.75 -10.70 4.14
C THR A 95 12.91 -11.67 3.91
N ASN A 96 13.37 -11.84 2.67
CA ASN A 96 14.54 -12.68 2.38
C ASN A 96 15.82 -12.08 2.97
N ASP A 97 15.96 -10.75 2.99
CA ASP A 97 17.14 -10.07 3.53
C ASP A 97 17.27 -10.20 5.06
N ILE A 98 16.16 -10.29 5.79
CA ILE A 98 16.21 -10.56 7.24
C ILE A 98 16.31 -12.06 7.54
N LEU A 99 15.84 -12.92 6.62
CA LEU A 99 15.86 -14.37 6.79
C LEU A 99 17.28 -14.92 6.87
N VAL A 100 18.25 -14.32 6.17
CA VAL A 100 19.66 -14.76 6.24
C VAL A 100 20.28 -14.60 7.63
N GLN A 101 19.67 -13.77 8.50
CA GLN A 101 20.05 -13.61 9.91
C GLN A 101 19.21 -14.51 10.85
N GLY A 102 18.26 -15.27 10.31
CA GLY A 102 17.32 -16.08 11.08
C GLY A 102 16.19 -15.28 11.75
N ALA A 103 15.94 -14.05 11.30
CA ALA A 103 14.84 -13.23 11.82
C ALA A 103 13.48 -13.75 11.34
N ILE A 104 12.45 -13.53 12.16
CA ILE A 104 11.06 -13.84 11.81
C ILE A 104 10.35 -12.53 11.42
N PRO A 105 9.73 -12.45 10.23
CA PRO A 105 8.93 -11.29 9.83
C PRO A 105 7.80 -11.03 10.84
N LEU A 106 7.68 -9.78 11.32
CA LEU A 106 6.64 -9.38 12.27
C LEU A 106 5.54 -8.56 11.60
N TYR A 107 5.97 -7.47 10.97
CA TYR A 107 5.12 -6.52 10.28
C TYR A 107 5.82 -5.98 9.04
N PHE A 108 5.06 -5.25 8.22
CA PHE A 108 5.52 -4.62 7.00
C PHE A 108 4.94 -3.21 6.89
N LEU A 109 5.70 -2.29 6.30
CA LEU A 109 5.19 -1.01 5.82
C LEU A 109 5.51 -0.81 4.33
N ASP A 110 4.63 -0.14 3.61
CA ASP A 110 4.85 0.21 2.20
C ASP A 110 4.76 1.72 1.94
N TYR A 111 5.51 2.18 0.95
CA TYR A 111 5.41 3.53 0.40
C TYR A 111 5.30 3.45 -1.10
N VAL A 112 4.24 4.04 -1.66
CA VAL A 112 3.99 4.05 -3.11
C VAL A 112 3.92 5.48 -3.62
N ALA A 113 4.75 5.78 -4.61
CA ALA A 113 4.79 7.10 -5.24
C ALA A 113 4.36 7.01 -6.70
N PHE A 114 3.44 7.86 -7.13
CA PHE A 114 2.86 7.86 -8.47
C PHE A 114 3.14 9.17 -9.20
N GLY A 115 3.33 9.12 -10.52
CA GLY A 115 3.22 10.31 -11.36
C GLY A 115 1.77 10.81 -11.45
N LYS A 116 0.84 9.86 -11.56
CA LYS A 116 -0.59 10.07 -11.43
C LYS A 116 -1.19 8.86 -10.72
N LEU A 117 -1.96 9.10 -9.68
CA LEU A 117 -2.59 8.05 -8.88
C LEU A 117 -3.80 7.50 -9.65
N GLU A 118 -3.75 6.21 -9.94
CA GLU A 118 -4.85 5.47 -10.54
C GLU A 118 -5.34 4.44 -9.50
N PRO A 119 -6.54 4.59 -8.92
CA PRO A 119 -7.02 3.71 -7.85
C PRO A 119 -6.94 2.20 -8.15
N PRO A 120 -7.24 1.71 -9.38
CA PRO A 120 -7.08 0.30 -9.72
C PRO A 120 -5.63 -0.19 -9.63
N VAL A 121 -4.65 0.66 -9.94
CA VAL A 121 -3.22 0.34 -9.84
C VAL A 121 -2.83 0.25 -8.38
N VAL A 122 -3.24 1.22 -7.55
CA VAL A 122 -3.01 1.21 -6.10
C VAL A 122 -3.58 -0.06 -5.48
N GLU A 123 -4.82 -0.40 -5.80
CA GLU A 123 -5.48 -1.61 -5.31
C GLU A 123 -4.72 -2.88 -5.71
N GLY A 124 -4.24 -2.97 -6.95
CA GLY A 124 -3.40 -4.08 -7.41
C GLY A 124 -2.08 -4.18 -6.63
N VAL A 125 -1.34 -3.08 -6.49
CA VAL A 125 -0.08 -3.06 -5.74
C VAL A 125 -0.31 -3.53 -4.30
N VAL A 126 -1.28 -2.95 -3.60
CA VAL A 126 -1.60 -3.30 -2.19
C VAL A 126 -2.11 -4.74 -2.08
N ALA A 127 -2.85 -5.25 -3.06
CA ALA A 127 -3.26 -6.66 -3.08
C ALA A 127 -2.05 -7.60 -3.13
N GLY A 128 -1.03 -7.26 -3.93
CA GLY A 128 0.23 -7.98 -3.98
C GLY A 128 1.01 -7.91 -2.67
N VAL A 129 1.12 -6.72 -2.06
CA VAL A 129 1.78 -6.56 -0.75
C VAL A 129 1.05 -7.40 0.31
N ALA A 130 -0.28 -7.32 0.37
CA ALA A 130 -1.08 -8.09 1.31
C ALA A 130 -0.92 -9.61 1.10
N ALA A 131 -0.82 -10.07 -0.15
CA ALA A 131 -0.53 -11.47 -0.44
C ALA A 131 0.85 -11.90 0.08
N GLY A 132 1.89 -11.12 -0.20
CA GLY A 132 3.24 -11.37 0.31
C GLY A 132 3.29 -11.39 1.83
N CYS A 133 2.59 -10.48 2.49
CA CYS A 133 2.50 -10.42 3.95
C CYS A 133 1.86 -11.68 4.54
N ARG A 134 0.73 -12.14 3.98
CA ARG A 134 0.06 -13.36 4.44
C ARG A 134 0.94 -14.60 4.27
N GLU A 135 1.65 -14.71 3.15
CA GLU A 135 2.55 -15.84 2.87
C GLU A 135 3.77 -15.86 3.80
N ASN A 136 4.27 -14.69 4.21
CA ASN A 136 5.37 -14.54 5.16
C ASN A 136 4.90 -14.44 6.63
N ALA A 137 3.60 -14.59 6.88
CA ALA A 137 2.98 -14.46 8.21
C ALA A 137 3.31 -13.14 8.95
N CYS A 138 3.50 -12.03 8.23
CA CYS A 138 3.66 -10.70 8.79
C CYS A 138 2.41 -9.84 8.55
N ALA A 139 2.22 -8.83 9.39
CA ALA A 139 1.09 -7.90 9.26
C ALA A 139 1.48 -6.64 8.49
N LEU A 140 0.68 -6.26 7.49
CA LEU A 140 0.79 -4.93 6.86
C LEU A 140 0.16 -3.90 7.81
N ILE A 141 0.99 -3.18 8.57
CA ILE A 141 0.50 -2.32 9.67
C ILE A 141 0.40 -0.84 9.31
N GLY A 142 0.93 -0.44 8.16
CA GLY A 142 0.86 0.94 7.70
C GLY A 142 1.47 1.08 6.31
N GLY A 143 1.16 2.21 5.67
CA GLY A 143 1.76 2.59 4.42
C GLY A 143 1.32 3.98 4.01
N GLU A 144 1.88 4.49 2.92
CA GLU A 144 1.58 5.82 2.41
C GLU A 144 1.51 5.81 0.88
N THR A 145 0.64 6.65 0.32
CA THR A 145 0.52 6.85 -1.13
C THR A 145 0.69 8.32 -1.48
N ALA A 146 1.63 8.63 -2.36
CA ALA A 146 1.92 9.99 -2.80
C ALA A 146 1.71 10.16 -4.31
N GLU A 147 0.99 11.20 -4.72
CA GLU A 147 0.93 11.64 -6.12
C GLU A 147 1.92 12.81 -6.31
N MET A 148 2.89 12.65 -7.20
CA MET A 148 4.01 13.57 -7.44
C MET A 148 4.29 13.75 -8.94
N PRO A 149 3.42 14.45 -9.68
CA PRO A 149 3.51 14.61 -11.14
C PRO A 149 4.76 15.39 -11.60
N GLY A 150 5.40 16.15 -10.70
CA GLY A 150 6.67 16.83 -10.96
C GLY A 150 7.91 15.94 -10.76
N VAL A 151 7.74 14.76 -10.18
CA VAL A 151 8.82 13.80 -9.88
C VAL A 151 8.73 12.57 -10.78
N TYR A 152 7.53 12.00 -10.91
CA TYR A 152 7.28 10.80 -11.69
C TYR A 152 6.44 11.12 -12.93
N THR A 153 6.82 10.55 -14.08
CA THR A 153 6.08 10.73 -15.33
C THR A 153 4.98 9.67 -15.41
N PRO A 154 3.69 10.02 -15.56
CA PRO A 154 2.65 9.02 -15.77
C PRO A 154 2.96 8.11 -16.98
N PRO A 155 2.73 6.79 -16.90
CA PRO A 155 2.07 6.03 -15.83
C PRO A 155 3.04 5.50 -14.75
N ASP A 156 4.25 6.04 -14.65
CA ASP A 156 5.26 5.53 -13.73
C ASP A 156 4.88 5.70 -12.26
N TYR A 157 5.28 4.70 -11.49
CA TYR A 157 5.26 4.72 -10.04
C TYR A 157 6.51 4.03 -9.49
N ASP A 158 6.81 4.28 -8.22
CA ASP A 158 7.84 3.59 -7.47
C ASP A 158 7.26 3.00 -6.18
N LEU A 159 7.93 1.98 -5.65
CA LEU A 159 7.47 1.19 -4.52
C LEU A 159 8.65 0.86 -3.60
N ALA A 160 8.53 1.25 -2.33
CA ALA A 160 9.46 0.94 -1.27
C ALA A 160 8.75 0.17 -0.13
N GLY A 161 9.47 -0.75 0.49
CA GLY A 161 8.96 -1.62 1.55
C GLY A 161 9.93 -1.71 2.72
N PHE A 162 9.39 -1.94 3.91
CA PHE A 162 10.12 -1.90 5.20
C PHE A 162 9.64 -3.00 6.14
#